data_AF-A0A933CAK0-F1
#
_entry.id   AF-A0A933CAK0-F1
#
_cell.length_a   1.000
_cell.length_b   1.000
_cell.length_c   1.000
_cell.angle_alpha   90.00
_cell.angle_beta   90.00
_cell.angle_gamma   90.00
#
_symmetry.space_group_name_H-M   'P 1'
#
loop_
_entity.id
_entity.type
_entity.pdbx_description
1 polymer ?
#
loop_
_entity_poly.entity_id
_entity_poly.type
_entity_poly.pdbx_seq_one_letter_code
_entity_poly.pdbx_strand_id
1 'polypeptide(L)'
;MIERLLLAALAAAAAAGAPSRQDQENCREAYEEARGANVNVHLVLTSVQARLKRLQFAYNELGAKGLRDRARDAFTSYSAELAAFRRATDAADAAGAPADSASRRASGKLQGSEDASTAELINEILRLRASYDPAKSARLGEDVALRLGTLEARLPAPEPSAGQKEALAKGRALAKRARAVASALAPKQPLKASRAAREAARHLEGLSEDAAAAETELRLLEARYRLDALGKSLGGL
;
A
#
# COMPACT_ATOMS: atom_id res chain seq x y z
N MET A 1 47.64 6.14 30.99
CA MET A 1 47.45 6.67 29.61
C MET A 1 46.39 5.88 28.84
N ILE A 2 46.40 4.54 28.93
CA ILE A 2 45.43 3.64 28.28
C ILE A 2 43.98 3.83 28.81
N GLU A 3 43.78 4.04 30.11
CA GLU A 3 42.44 4.31 30.68
C GLU A 3 41.79 5.59 30.16
N ARG A 4 42.58 6.65 29.91
CA ARG A 4 42.05 7.91 29.34
C ARG A 4 41.64 7.75 27.87
N LEU A 5 42.34 6.89 27.11
CA LEU A 5 41.98 6.56 25.73
C LEU A 5 40.74 5.65 25.69
N LEU A 6 40.59 4.72 26.64
CA LEU A 6 39.39 3.89 26.78
C LEU A 6 38.17 4.70 27.21
N LEU A 7 38.32 5.63 28.15
CA LEU A 7 37.25 6.55 28.55
C LEU A 7 36.87 7.54 27.45
N ALA A 8 37.84 8.03 26.66
CA ALA A 8 37.57 8.88 25.50
C ALA A 8 36.91 8.11 24.34
N ALA A 9 37.27 6.84 24.12
CA ALA A 9 36.63 5.98 23.14
C ALA A 9 35.21 5.55 23.57
N LEU A 10 34.98 5.30 24.87
CA LEU A 10 33.65 5.07 25.44
C LEU A 10 32.79 6.34 25.42
N ALA A 11 33.37 7.52 25.65
CA ALA A 11 32.68 8.80 25.52
C ALA A 11 32.39 9.18 24.06
N ALA A 12 33.27 8.83 23.12
CA ALA A 12 33.02 8.98 21.69
C ALA A 12 31.99 7.98 21.15
N ALA A 13 31.96 6.75 21.68
CA ALA A 13 30.91 5.78 21.42
C ALA A 13 29.57 6.19 22.06
N ALA A 14 29.60 6.85 23.22
CA ALA A 14 28.43 7.45 23.85
C ALA A 14 27.93 8.71 23.11
N ALA A 15 28.82 9.50 22.51
CA ALA A 15 28.49 10.63 21.65
C ALA A 15 27.96 10.21 20.27
N ALA A 16 28.18 8.95 19.87
CA ALA A 16 27.58 8.33 18.69
C ALA A 16 26.28 7.54 19.00
N GLY A 17 25.83 7.52 20.25
CA GLY A 17 24.91 6.47 20.74
C GLY A 17 23.50 6.92 21.17
N ALA A 18 23.21 8.22 21.22
CA ALA A 18 21.87 8.70 21.57
C ALA A 18 21.27 9.50 20.40
N PRO A 19 20.07 9.13 19.91
CA PRO A 19 19.40 9.87 18.85
C PRO A 19 19.16 11.31 19.27
N SER A 20 19.45 12.25 18.37
CA SER A 20 19.21 13.67 18.67
C SER A 20 17.70 13.95 18.72
N ARG A 21 17.31 15.02 19.41
CA ARG A 21 15.93 15.53 19.37
C ARG A 21 15.45 15.77 17.94
N GLN A 22 16.34 16.23 17.07
CA GLN A 22 16.05 16.42 15.66
C GLN A 22 15.76 15.09 14.95
N ASP A 23 16.47 14.01 15.28
CA ASP A 23 16.22 12.69 14.69
C ASP A 23 14.86 12.14 15.15
N GLN A 24 14.48 12.38 16.41
CA GLN A 24 13.15 12.02 16.93
C GLN A 24 12.03 12.81 16.23
N GLU A 25 12.19 14.13 16.07
CA GLU A 25 11.24 14.99 15.36
C GLU A 25 11.11 14.59 13.89
N ASN A 26 12.24 14.36 13.19
CA ASN A 26 12.25 13.89 11.81
C ASN A 26 11.55 12.53 11.64
N CYS A 27 11.80 11.59 12.56
CA CYS A 27 11.17 10.28 12.55
C CYS A 27 9.65 10.39 12.76
N ARG A 28 9.21 11.24 13.69
CA ARG A 28 7.79 11.48 13.96
C ARG A 28 7.07 12.12 12.78
N GLU A 29 7.65 13.16 12.18
CA GLU A 29 7.06 13.83 11.01
C GLU A 29 6.94 12.87 9.82
N ALA A 30 8.02 12.14 9.50
CA ALA A 30 7.99 11.14 8.44
C ALA A 30 6.97 10.04 8.71
N TYR A 31 6.80 9.63 9.97
CA TYR A 31 5.80 8.65 10.36
C TYR A 31 4.37 9.16 10.15
N GLU A 32 4.06 10.39 10.56
CA GLU A 32 2.74 11.00 10.35
C GLU A 32 2.43 11.19 8.85
N GLU A 33 3.42 11.58 8.05
CA GLU A 33 3.29 11.66 6.58
C GLU A 33 3.00 10.28 5.96
N ALA A 34 3.65 9.21 6.45
CA ALA A 34 3.48 7.85 5.96
C ALA A 34 2.29 7.09 6.60
N ARG A 35 1.62 7.66 7.62
CA ARG A 35 0.56 7.00 8.39
C ARG A 35 -0.61 6.53 7.52
N GLY A 36 -0.92 7.28 6.47
CA GLY A 36 -2.00 6.97 5.53
C GLY A 36 -1.71 5.82 4.56
N ALA A 37 -0.45 5.36 4.46
CA ALA A 37 -0.03 4.41 3.42
C ALA A 37 -0.80 3.09 3.44
N ASN A 38 -1.16 2.59 4.62
CA ASN A 38 -1.93 1.34 4.73
C ASN A 38 -3.36 1.50 4.17
N VAL A 39 -4.02 2.63 4.47
CA VAL A 39 -5.35 2.92 3.94
C VAL A 39 -5.31 3.09 2.42
N ASN A 40 -4.30 3.81 1.92
CA ASN A 40 -4.14 4.06 0.49
C ASN A 40 -3.84 2.78 -0.29
N VAL A 41 -2.93 1.93 0.20
CA VAL A 41 -2.63 0.65 -0.47
C VAL A 41 -3.86 -0.24 -0.51
N HIS A 42 -4.67 -0.26 0.56
CA HIS A 42 -5.95 -0.98 0.56
C HIS A 42 -6.94 -0.39 -0.44
N LEU A 43 -7.08 0.93 -0.51
CA LEU A 43 -7.95 1.60 -1.48
C LEU A 43 -7.56 1.22 -2.91
N VAL A 44 -6.29 1.38 -3.27
CA VAL A 44 -5.79 1.13 -4.62
C VAL A 44 -5.89 -0.36 -5.00
N LEU A 45 -5.50 -1.27 -4.11
CA LEU A 45 -5.63 -2.70 -4.40
C LEU A 45 -7.09 -3.15 -4.47
N THR A 46 -8.00 -2.50 -3.73
CA THR A 46 -9.44 -2.77 -3.80
C THR A 46 -10.06 -2.18 -5.08
N SER A 47 -9.56 -1.06 -5.58
CA SER A 47 -10.03 -0.51 -6.86
C SER A 47 -9.65 -1.41 -8.04
N VAL A 48 -8.51 -2.10 -7.99
CA VAL A 48 -8.17 -3.17 -8.96
C VAL A 48 -9.27 -4.24 -8.98
N GLN A 49 -9.67 -4.76 -7.82
CA GLN A 49 -10.74 -5.75 -7.70
C GLN A 49 -12.06 -5.23 -8.30
N ALA A 50 -12.42 -3.98 -8.01
CA ALA A 50 -13.62 -3.33 -8.54
C ALA A 50 -13.57 -3.19 -10.08
N ARG A 51 -12.43 -2.81 -10.65
CA ARG A 51 -12.23 -2.70 -12.11
C ARG A 51 -12.27 -4.05 -12.80
N LEU A 52 -11.71 -5.11 -12.21
CA LEU A 52 -11.84 -6.47 -12.75
C LEU A 52 -13.30 -6.90 -12.85
N LYS A 53 -14.11 -6.55 -11.83
CA LYS A 53 -15.54 -6.84 -11.85
C LYS A 53 -16.27 -6.04 -12.94
N ARG A 54 -15.93 -4.76 -13.11
CA ARG A 54 -16.48 -3.92 -14.20
C ARG A 54 -16.09 -4.43 -15.59
N LEU A 55 -14.86 -4.90 -15.77
CA LEU A 55 -14.42 -5.53 -17.01
C LEU A 55 -15.19 -6.81 -17.31
N GLN A 56 -15.46 -7.64 -16.29
CA GLN A 56 -16.31 -8.81 -16.45
C GLN A 56 -17.69 -8.41 -17.01
N PHE A 57 -18.32 -7.35 -16.49
CA PHE A 57 -19.61 -6.87 -16.99
C PHE A 57 -19.51 -6.33 -18.41
N ALA A 58 -18.55 -5.45 -18.69
CA ALA A 58 -18.36 -4.86 -20.00
C ALA A 58 -18.09 -5.92 -21.09
N TYR A 59 -17.25 -6.93 -20.80
CA TYR A 59 -17.00 -8.02 -21.76
C TYR A 59 -18.21 -8.94 -21.95
N ASN A 60 -19.07 -9.08 -20.94
CA ASN A 60 -20.32 -9.79 -21.09
C ASN A 60 -21.27 -9.08 -22.06
N GLU A 61 -21.42 -7.75 -21.93
CA GLU A 61 -22.22 -6.94 -22.85
C GLU A 61 -21.68 -6.94 -24.29
N LEU A 62 -20.37 -7.05 -24.45
CA LEU A 62 -19.71 -7.15 -25.75
C LEU A 62 -19.81 -8.54 -26.40
N GLY A 63 -20.35 -9.55 -25.70
CA GLY A 63 -20.32 -10.94 -26.15
C GLY A 63 -18.91 -11.54 -26.20
N ALA A 64 -17.91 -10.90 -25.58
CA ALA A 64 -16.51 -11.29 -25.61
C ALA A 64 -16.21 -12.39 -24.58
N LYS A 65 -16.82 -13.58 -24.75
CA LYS A 65 -16.79 -14.69 -23.78
C LYS A 65 -15.40 -14.98 -23.21
N GLY A 66 -14.39 -15.12 -24.06
CA GLY A 66 -13.02 -15.44 -23.62
C GLY A 66 -12.33 -14.32 -22.81
N LEU A 67 -12.70 -13.05 -23.02
CA LEU A 67 -12.22 -11.94 -22.19
C LEU A 67 -13.00 -11.84 -20.88
N ARG A 68 -14.32 -12.04 -20.92
CA ARG A 68 -15.19 -12.10 -19.75
C ARG A 68 -14.75 -13.20 -18.78
N ASP A 69 -14.50 -14.40 -19.27
CA ASP A 69 -14.13 -15.54 -18.44
C ASP A 69 -12.75 -15.29 -17.79
N ARG A 70 -11.78 -14.76 -18.55
CA ARG A 70 -10.48 -14.32 -17.99
C ARG A 70 -10.63 -13.23 -16.92
N ALA A 71 -11.50 -12.24 -17.14
CA ALA A 71 -11.75 -11.17 -16.17
C ALA A 71 -12.39 -11.71 -14.88
N ARG A 72 -13.32 -12.66 -14.99
CA ARG A 72 -13.92 -13.36 -13.86
C ARG A 72 -12.88 -14.16 -13.07
N ASP A 73 -12.06 -14.94 -13.76
CA ASP A 73 -11.08 -15.81 -13.11
C ASP A 73 -9.99 -14.97 -12.42
N ALA A 74 -9.58 -13.87 -13.07
CA ALA A 74 -8.71 -12.87 -12.48
C ALA A 74 -9.35 -12.21 -11.24
N PHE A 75 -10.63 -11.81 -11.31
CA PHE A 75 -11.36 -11.25 -10.17
C PHE A 75 -11.38 -12.22 -8.99
N THR A 76 -11.78 -13.48 -9.21
CA THR A 76 -11.90 -14.47 -8.12
C THR A 76 -10.54 -14.70 -7.44
N SER A 77 -9.51 -14.95 -8.23
CA SER A 77 -8.20 -15.27 -7.67
C SER A 77 -7.52 -14.04 -7.04
N TYR A 78 -7.64 -12.86 -7.65
CA TYR A 78 -7.15 -11.61 -7.05
C TYR A 78 -7.87 -11.28 -5.74
N SER A 79 -9.19 -11.53 -5.66
CA SER A 79 -9.98 -11.31 -4.43
C SER A 79 -9.48 -12.16 -3.26
N ALA A 80 -9.13 -13.42 -3.52
CA ALA A 80 -8.61 -14.33 -2.50
C ALA A 80 -7.25 -13.85 -1.97
N GLU A 81 -6.36 -13.42 -2.86
CA GLU A 81 -5.05 -12.87 -2.50
C GLU A 81 -5.18 -11.53 -1.76
N LEU A 82 -6.10 -10.66 -2.18
CA LEU A 82 -6.38 -9.39 -1.49
C LEU A 82 -6.90 -9.63 -0.08
N ALA A 83 -7.76 -10.62 0.13
CA ALA A 83 -8.21 -11.01 1.46
C ALA A 83 -7.05 -11.53 2.33
N ALA A 84 -6.11 -12.29 1.75
CA ALA A 84 -4.91 -12.74 2.46
C ALA A 84 -3.97 -11.58 2.81
N PHE A 85 -3.80 -10.61 1.91
CA PHE A 85 -3.05 -9.39 2.17
C PHE A 85 -3.67 -8.57 3.32
N ARG A 86 -4.98 -8.34 3.30
CA ARG A 86 -5.71 -7.63 4.38
C ARG A 86 -5.48 -8.27 5.74
N ARG A 87 -5.60 -9.61 5.83
CA ARG A 87 -5.30 -10.32 7.08
C ARG A 87 -3.85 -10.15 7.53
N ALA A 88 -2.91 -10.14 6.59
CA ALA A 88 -1.48 -9.96 6.90
C ALA A 88 -1.17 -8.54 7.38
N THR A 89 -1.74 -7.50 6.76
CA THR A 89 -1.57 -6.10 7.19
C THR A 89 -2.24 -5.84 8.53
N ASP A 90 -3.45 -6.37 8.75
CA ASP A 90 -4.15 -6.27 10.05
C ASP A 90 -3.34 -6.93 11.17
N ALA A 91 -2.77 -8.12 10.92
CA ALA A 91 -1.92 -8.82 11.88
C ALA A 91 -0.60 -8.05 12.14
N ALA A 92 0.02 -7.50 11.09
CA ALA A 92 1.24 -6.71 11.19
C ALA A 92 1.03 -5.42 12.01
N ASP A 93 -0.08 -4.72 11.78
CA ASP A 93 -0.41 -3.49 12.51
C ASP A 93 -0.85 -3.80 13.96
N ALA A 94 -1.54 -4.92 14.20
CA ALA A 94 -1.92 -5.36 15.55
C ALA A 94 -0.71 -5.76 16.42
N ALA A 95 0.32 -6.37 15.81
CA ALA A 95 1.56 -6.69 16.50
C ALA A 95 2.43 -5.44 16.78
N GLY A 96 2.14 -4.32 16.12
CA GLY A 96 2.93 -3.09 16.14
C GLY A 96 2.49 -2.02 17.15
N ALA A 97 1.23 -1.99 17.58
CA ALA A 97 0.67 -0.87 18.34
C ALA A 97 0.21 -1.24 19.77
N PRO A 98 0.42 -0.37 20.78
CA PRO A 98 -0.42 -0.36 21.97
C PRO A 98 -1.81 0.15 21.57
N ALA A 99 -2.75 -0.77 21.33
CA ALA A 99 -4.21 -0.58 21.27
C ALA A 99 -4.74 0.81 20.82
N ASP A 100 -4.28 1.38 19.70
CA ASP A 100 -4.84 2.64 19.22
C ASP A 100 -6.15 2.39 18.46
N SER A 101 -7.27 2.74 19.11
CA SER A 101 -8.64 2.48 18.66
C SER A 101 -9.06 3.23 17.38
N ALA A 102 -8.22 4.14 16.89
CA ALA A 102 -8.46 4.93 15.68
C ALA A 102 -8.25 4.13 14.38
N SER A 103 -7.23 3.26 14.31
CA SER A 103 -6.99 2.42 13.11
C SER A 103 -8.10 1.37 12.92
N ARG A 104 -8.64 0.80 14.01
CA ARG A 104 -9.77 -0.15 13.91
C ARG A 104 -11.04 0.49 13.34
N ARG A 105 -11.28 1.77 13.64
CA ARG A 105 -12.44 2.53 13.11
C ARG A 105 -12.30 2.88 11.62
N ALA A 106 -11.07 3.09 11.13
CA ALA A 106 -10.83 3.34 9.72
C ALA A 106 -11.01 2.08 8.85
N SER A 107 -10.52 0.91 9.30
CA SER A 107 -10.79 -0.38 8.63
C SER A 107 -12.28 -0.75 8.68
N GLY A 108 -12.98 -0.43 9.77
CA GLY A 108 -14.43 -0.62 9.89
C GLY A 108 -15.27 0.23 8.92
N LYS A 109 -14.80 1.43 8.53
CA LYS A 109 -15.51 2.27 7.54
C LYS A 109 -15.43 1.78 6.10
N LEU A 110 -14.52 0.85 5.80
CA LEU A 110 -14.45 0.15 4.51
C LEU A 110 -15.24 -1.17 4.52
N GLN A 111 -15.77 -1.59 5.66
CA GLN A 111 -16.84 -2.60 5.73
C GLN A 111 -18.13 -1.88 5.34
N GLY A 112 -18.59 -2.11 4.11
CA GLY A 112 -19.81 -1.53 3.60
C GLY A 112 -21.01 -1.81 4.51
N SER A 113 -22.01 -0.92 4.45
CA SER A 113 -23.36 -1.20 4.95
C SER A 113 -23.75 -2.64 4.59
N GLU A 114 -24.23 -3.42 5.56
CA GLU A 114 -24.66 -4.81 5.37
C GLU A 114 -25.75 -4.95 4.27
N ASP A 115 -26.37 -3.83 3.89
CA ASP A 115 -27.43 -3.74 2.88
C ASP A 115 -26.96 -3.22 1.50
N ALA A 116 -25.70 -2.80 1.33
CA ALA A 116 -25.24 -2.23 0.06
C ALA A 116 -25.06 -3.31 -1.01
N SER A 117 -25.65 -3.10 -2.18
CA SER A 117 -25.44 -3.99 -3.32
C SER A 117 -23.97 -3.98 -3.77
N THR A 118 -23.51 -5.08 -4.38
CA THR A 118 -22.15 -5.17 -4.93
C THR A 118 -21.84 -4.03 -5.91
N ALA A 119 -22.84 -3.55 -6.66
CA ALA A 119 -22.68 -2.46 -7.61
C ALA A 119 -22.43 -1.11 -6.92
N GLU A 120 -23.10 -0.84 -5.80
CA GLU A 120 -22.92 0.37 -5.00
C GLU A 120 -21.53 0.39 -4.36
N LEU A 121 -21.10 -0.73 -3.78
CA LEU A 121 -19.74 -0.85 -3.21
C LEU A 121 -18.67 -0.60 -4.28
N ILE A 122 -18.81 -1.18 -5.47
CA ILE A 122 -17.89 -0.95 -6.59
C ILE A 122 -17.85 0.54 -6.97
N ASN A 123 -19.00 1.19 -7.06
CA ASN A 123 -19.05 2.61 -7.41
C ASN A 123 -18.40 3.49 -6.35
N GLU A 124 -18.63 3.20 -5.08
CA GLU A 124 -18.04 3.93 -3.97
C GLU A 124 -16.53 3.78 -3.95
N ILE A 125 -16.01 2.56 -4.12
CA ILE A 125 -14.56 2.31 -4.22
C ILE A 125 -13.95 3.12 -5.37
N LEU A 126 -14.58 3.10 -6.56
CA LEU A 126 -14.08 3.83 -7.71
C LEU A 126 -14.17 5.36 -7.53
N ARG A 127 -15.19 5.86 -6.82
CA ARG A 127 -15.33 7.26 -6.45
C ARG A 127 -14.22 7.70 -5.49
N LEU A 128 -13.97 6.92 -4.44
CA LEU A 128 -12.87 7.16 -3.50
C LEU A 128 -11.53 7.12 -4.23
N ARG A 129 -11.33 6.14 -5.12
CA ARG A 129 -10.12 6.05 -5.94
C ARG A 129 -9.95 7.24 -6.89
N ALA A 130 -11.03 7.81 -7.41
CA ALA A 130 -10.96 9.03 -8.23
C ALA A 130 -10.55 10.27 -7.42
N SER A 131 -10.79 10.28 -6.10
CA SER A 131 -10.34 11.35 -5.20
C SER A 131 -8.88 11.19 -4.72
N TYR A 132 -8.29 10.01 -4.95
CA TYR A 132 -6.88 9.76 -4.62
C TYR A 132 -5.96 10.48 -5.60
N ASP A 133 -4.95 11.17 -5.06
CA ASP A 133 -3.94 11.91 -5.82
C ASP A 133 -2.61 11.12 -5.86
N PRO A 134 -2.30 10.43 -6.98
CA PRO A 134 -1.05 9.68 -7.11
C PRO A 134 0.20 10.57 -7.09
N ALA A 135 0.10 11.82 -7.55
CA ALA A 135 1.24 12.72 -7.59
C ALA A 135 1.59 13.22 -6.18
N LYS A 136 0.57 13.51 -5.36
CA LYS A 136 0.77 13.79 -3.93
C LYS A 136 1.43 12.63 -3.22
N SER A 137 0.93 11.40 -3.41
CA SER A 137 1.54 10.21 -2.79
C SER A 137 2.98 9.98 -3.24
N ALA A 138 3.29 10.20 -4.53
CA ALA A 138 4.65 10.07 -5.03
C ALA A 138 5.62 11.04 -4.34
N ARG A 139 5.24 12.32 -4.22
CA ARG A 139 6.04 13.35 -3.53
C ARG A 139 6.26 13.02 -2.06
N LEU A 140 5.19 12.61 -1.36
CA LEU A 140 5.32 12.14 0.03
C LEU A 140 6.28 10.95 0.14
N GLY A 141 6.23 10.03 -0.83
CA GLY A 141 7.15 8.89 -0.90
C GLY A 141 8.62 9.32 -1.01
N GLU A 142 8.91 10.32 -1.83
CA GLU A 142 10.26 10.88 -1.98
C GLU A 142 10.74 11.57 -0.69
N ASP A 143 9.90 12.42 -0.10
CA ASP A 143 10.22 13.16 1.13
C ASP A 143 10.46 12.21 2.31
N VAL A 144 9.58 11.23 2.50
CA VAL A 144 9.70 10.20 3.54
C VAL A 144 10.95 9.35 3.32
N ALA A 145 11.25 8.94 2.08
CA ALA A 145 12.44 8.16 1.78
C ALA A 145 13.73 8.93 2.07
N LEU A 146 13.78 10.23 1.77
CA LEU A 146 14.94 11.08 2.06
C LEU A 146 15.17 11.23 3.57
N ARG A 147 14.10 11.46 4.34
CA ARG A 147 14.17 11.53 5.81
C ARG A 147 14.61 10.19 6.40
N LEU A 148 14.01 9.10 5.96
CA LEU A 148 14.38 7.75 6.41
C LEU A 148 15.84 7.43 6.10
N GLY A 149 16.32 7.74 4.89
CA GLY A 149 17.73 7.54 4.53
C GLY A 149 18.69 8.35 5.40
N THR A 150 18.31 9.57 5.78
CA THR A 150 19.10 10.42 6.69
C THR A 150 19.15 9.82 8.11
N LEU A 151 18.04 9.26 8.59
CA LEU A 151 17.97 8.58 9.88
C LEU A 151 18.81 7.29 9.87
N GLU A 152 18.69 6.47 8.83
CA GLU A 152 19.42 5.19 8.67
C GLU A 152 20.92 5.35 8.48
N ALA A 153 21.37 6.52 8.02
CA ALA A 153 22.80 6.84 7.96
C ALA A 153 23.42 7.07 9.36
N ARG A 154 22.59 7.36 10.38
CA ARG A 154 23.03 7.75 11.73
C ARG A 154 22.61 6.76 12.81
N LEU A 155 21.54 6.01 12.54
CA LEU A 155 20.92 5.06 13.45
C LEU A 155 20.98 3.67 12.82
N PRO A 156 20.99 2.59 13.62
CA PRO A 156 20.87 1.24 13.09
C PRO A 156 19.66 1.14 12.16
N ALA A 157 19.88 0.65 10.93
CA ALA A 157 18.80 0.51 9.96
C ALA A 157 17.73 -0.44 10.53
N PRO A 158 16.54 0.06 10.88
CA PRO A 158 15.49 -0.76 11.43
C PRO A 158 15.00 -1.72 10.34
N GLU A 159 14.78 -2.97 10.74
CA GLU A 159 14.18 -3.95 9.85
C GLU A 159 12.69 -4.12 10.21
N PRO A 160 11.79 -4.13 9.22
CA PRO A 160 10.40 -4.48 9.47
C PRO A 160 10.31 -5.87 10.11
N SER A 161 9.31 -6.07 10.95
CA SER A 161 9.05 -7.36 11.58
C SER A 161 8.74 -8.44 10.53
N ALA A 162 8.84 -9.72 10.91
CA ALA A 162 8.53 -10.82 10.00
C ALA A 162 7.09 -10.71 9.42
N GLY A 163 6.11 -10.31 10.23
CA GLY A 163 4.74 -10.10 9.78
C GLY A 163 4.60 -8.92 8.81
N GLN A 164 5.31 -7.81 9.06
CA GLN A 164 5.37 -6.67 8.15
C GLN A 164 6.01 -7.05 6.81
N LYS A 165 7.11 -7.82 6.83
CA LYS A 165 7.77 -8.34 5.62
C LYS A 165 6.85 -9.25 4.81
N GLU A 166 6.10 -10.12 5.49
CA GLU A 166 5.12 -10.98 4.83
C GLU A 166 4.00 -10.16 4.17
N ALA A 167 3.44 -9.18 4.88
CA ALA A 167 2.40 -8.30 4.35
C ALA A 167 2.88 -7.55 3.10
N LEU A 168 4.09 -6.96 3.15
CA LEU A 168 4.71 -6.29 2.01
C LEU A 168 4.94 -7.24 0.83
N ALA A 169 5.39 -8.47 1.08
CA ALA A 169 5.58 -9.48 0.03
C ALA A 169 4.26 -9.82 -0.67
N LYS A 170 3.18 -10.04 0.09
CA LYS A 170 1.84 -10.27 -0.49
C LYS A 170 1.35 -9.06 -1.28
N GLY A 171 1.54 -7.86 -0.75
CA GLY A 171 1.17 -6.61 -1.44
C GLY A 171 1.92 -6.43 -2.77
N ARG A 172 3.23 -6.64 -2.78
CA ARG A 172 4.06 -6.57 -4.01
C ARG A 172 3.63 -7.63 -5.04
N ALA A 173 3.29 -8.84 -4.59
CA ALA A 173 2.75 -9.87 -5.46
C ALA A 173 1.42 -9.44 -6.10
N LEU A 174 0.51 -8.84 -5.32
CA LEU A 174 -0.75 -8.27 -5.82
C LEU A 174 -0.52 -7.15 -6.83
N ALA A 175 0.37 -6.21 -6.56
CA ALA A 175 0.68 -5.10 -7.47
C ALA A 175 1.24 -5.61 -8.82
N LYS A 176 2.22 -6.55 -8.76
CA LYS A 176 2.75 -7.23 -9.95
C LYS A 176 1.64 -7.95 -10.73
N ARG A 177 0.72 -8.59 -10.02
CA ARG A 177 -0.40 -9.29 -10.62
C ARG A 177 -1.39 -8.34 -11.27
N ALA A 178 -1.73 -7.21 -10.64
CA ALA A 178 -2.62 -6.20 -11.21
C ALA A 178 -2.09 -5.74 -12.58
N ARG A 179 -0.78 -5.46 -12.67
CA ARG A 179 -0.10 -5.13 -13.93
C ARG A 179 -0.20 -6.24 -14.98
N ALA A 180 0.08 -7.49 -14.59
CA ALA A 180 0.02 -8.63 -15.50
C ALA A 180 -1.41 -8.87 -16.02
N VAL A 181 -2.42 -8.74 -15.16
CA VAL A 181 -3.83 -8.92 -15.52
C VAL A 181 -4.31 -7.80 -16.45
N ALA A 182 -3.90 -6.55 -16.24
CA ALA A 182 -4.22 -5.44 -17.13
C ALA A 182 -3.79 -5.75 -18.57
N SER A 183 -2.56 -6.23 -18.76
CA SER A 183 -2.06 -6.67 -20.07
C SER A 183 -2.79 -7.90 -20.61
N ALA A 184 -3.06 -8.90 -19.76
CA ALA A 184 -3.72 -10.14 -20.18
C ALA A 184 -5.19 -9.94 -20.60
N LEU A 185 -5.86 -8.92 -20.07
CA LEU A 185 -7.25 -8.56 -20.40
C LEU A 185 -7.35 -7.57 -21.56
N ALA A 186 -6.24 -7.01 -22.05
CA ALA A 186 -6.29 -6.18 -23.25
C ALA A 186 -6.81 -7.00 -24.45
N PRO A 187 -7.78 -6.48 -25.22
CA PRO A 187 -8.29 -7.17 -26.40
C PRO A 187 -7.21 -7.20 -27.49
N LYS A 188 -7.07 -8.34 -28.19
CA LYS A 188 -6.09 -8.50 -29.28
C LYS A 188 -6.47 -7.73 -30.55
N GLN A 189 -7.75 -7.41 -30.71
CA GLN A 189 -8.30 -6.65 -31.81
C GLN A 189 -9.18 -5.53 -31.24
N PRO A 190 -9.32 -4.39 -31.93
CA PRO A 190 -10.23 -3.33 -31.52
C PRO A 190 -11.65 -3.88 -31.30
N LEU A 191 -12.24 -3.55 -30.18
CA LEU A 191 -13.64 -3.86 -29.90
C LEU A 191 -14.53 -2.96 -30.75
N LYS A 192 -15.67 -3.49 -31.23
CA LYS A 192 -16.67 -2.69 -31.95
C LYS A 192 -17.09 -1.50 -31.08
N ALA A 193 -17.05 -0.30 -31.66
CA ALA A 193 -17.38 0.94 -30.96
C ALA A 193 -18.78 0.83 -30.32
N SER A 194 -18.80 0.90 -28.99
CA SER A 194 -20.01 0.82 -28.17
C SER A 194 -19.75 1.48 -26.82
N ARG A 195 -20.80 1.65 -26.01
CA ARG A 195 -20.64 2.09 -24.61
C ARG A 195 -19.77 1.11 -23.83
N ALA A 196 -20.04 -0.19 -23.93
CA ALA A 196 -19.31 -1.24 -23.22
C ALA A 196 -17.83 -1.29 -23.64
N ALA A 197 -17.51 -1.07 -24.92
CA ALA A 197 -16.13 -1.00 -25.39
C ALA A 197 -15.36 0.18 -24.76
N ARG A 198 -15.99 1.36 -24.67
CA ARG A 198 -15.41 2.54 -24.00
C ARG A 198 -15.27 2.34 -22.50
N GLU A 199 -16.22 1.66 -21.87
CA GLU A 199 -16.14 1.31 -20.44
C GLU A 199 -15.00 0.32 -20.18
N ALA A 200 -14.88 -0.73 -21.00
CA ALA A 200 -13.77 -1.68 -20.90
C ALA A 200 -12.39 -1.00 -21.06
N ALA A 201 -12.24 -0.12 -22.04
CA ALA A 201 -10.99 0.62 -22.25
C ALA A 201 -10.61 1.46 -21.01
N ARG A 202 -11.56 2.22 -20.45
CA ARG A 202 -11.34 3.03 -19.24
C ARG A 202 -10.96 2.18 -18.01
N HIS A 203 -11.54 1.00 -17.86
CA HIS A 203 -11.19 0.12 -16.75
C HIS A 203 -9.83 -0.56 -16.93
N LEU A 204 -9.42 -0.88 -18.16
CA LEU A 204 -8.06 -1.38 -18.44
C LEU A 204 -6.98 -0.33 -18.18
N GLU A 205 -7.21 0.91 -18.61
CA GLU A 205 -6.33 2.04 -18.32
C GLU A 205 -6.19 2.24 -16.81
N GLY A 206 -7.32 2.36 -16.11
CA GLY A 206 -7.31 2.52 -14.66
C GLY A 206 -6.76 1.33 -13.88
N LEU A 207 -6.78 0.09 -14.43
CA LEU A 207 -6.08 -1.03 -13.83
C LEU A 207 -4.55 -0.85 -13.86
N SER A 208 -4.04 -0.28 -14.96
CA SER A 208 -2.62 -0.02 -15.13
C SER A 208 -2.18 1.12 -14.20
N GLU A 209 -3.00 2.16 -14.08
CA GLU A 209 -2.79 3.25 -13.12
C GLU A 209 -2.82 2.76 -11.67
N ASP A 210 -3.78 1.90 -11.31
CA ASP A 210 -3.89 1.33 -9.97
C ASP A 210 -2.70 0.41 -9.65
N ALA A 211 -2.20 -0.35 -10.64
CA ALA A 211 -0.99 -1.15 -10.44
C ALA A 211 0.24 -0.28 -10.13
N ALA A 212 0.41 0.84 -10.85
CA ALA A 212 1.49 1.78 -10.59
C ALA A 212 1.34 2.48 -9.23
N ALA A 213 0.13 2.93 -8.90
CA ALA A 213 -0.16 3.55 -7.61
C ALA A 213 0.09 2.57 -6.44
N ALA A 214 -0.25 1.29 -6.60
CA ALA A 214 -0.02 0.27 -5.58
C ALA A 214 1.48 0.10 -5.29
N GLU A 215 2.35 0.17 -6.30
CA GLU A 215 3.80 0.11 -6.09
C GLU A 215 4.31 1.30 -5.24
N THR A 216 3.83 2.52 -5.52
CA THR A 216 4.16 3.72 -4.73
C THR A 216 3.69 3.57 -3.28
N GLU A 217 2.44 3.17 -3.07
CA GLU A 217 1.88 3.04 -1.72
C GLU A 217 2.52 1.89 -0.93
N LEU A 218 2.98 0.82 -1.59
CA LEU A 218 3.74 -0.24 -0.94
C LEU A 218 5.12 0.23 -0.48
N ARG A 219 5.79 1.12 -1.23
CA ARG A 219 7.06 1.72 -0.79
C ARG A 219 6.85 2.63 0.42
N LEU A 220 5.78 3.43 0.41
CA LEU A 220 5.38 4.25 1.56
C LEU A 220 5.04 3.40 2.79
N LEU A 221 4.32 2.28 2.61
CA LEU A 221 3.99 1.36 3.69
C LEU A 221 5.25 0.71 4.28
N GLU A 222 6.21 0.32 3.44
CA GLU A 222 7.50 -0.18 3.88
C GLU A 222 8.27 0.88 4.68
N ALA A 223 8.32 2.12 4.19
CA ALA A 223 8.94 3.21 4.92
C ALA A 223 8.27 3.44 6.29
N ARG A 224 6.93 3.42 6.34
CA ARG A 224 6.16 3.47 7.60
C ARG A 224 6.59 2.36 8.57
N TYR A 225 6.72 1.12 8.10
CA TYR A 225 7.13 0.00 8.95
C TYR A 225 8.56 0.13 9.47
N ARG A 226 9.47 0.68 8.66
CA ARG A 226 10.84 1.01 9.11
C ARG A 226 10.83 2.13 10.13
N LEU A 227 10.03 3.17 9.92
CA LEU A 227 9.85 4.28 10.86
C LEU A 227 9.22 3.84 12.19
N ASP A 228 8.27 2.91 12.18
CA ASP A 228 7.70 2.31 13.40
C ASP A 228 8.77 1.57 14.21
N ALA A 229 9.62 0.79 13.56
CA ALA A 229 10.73 0.10 14.19
C ALA A 229 11.81 1.08 14.71
N LEU A 230 12.10 2.18 13.99
CA LEU A 230 12.93 3.27 14.50
C LEU A 230 12.32 3.93 15.73
N GLY A 231 11.05 4.35 15.68
CA GLY A 231 10.36 4.98 16.81
C GLY A 231 10.45 4.17 18.10
N LYS A 232 10.30 2.85 18.00
CA LYS A 232 10.48 1.92 19.13
C LYS A 232 11.90 1.95 19.70
N SER A 233 12.92 2.01 18.84
CA SER A 233 14.32 2.14 19.27
C SER A 233 14.66 3.51 19.86
N LEU A 234 13.91 4.55 19.49
CA LEU A 234 14.14 5.95 19.88
C LEU A 234 13.48 6.37 21.21
N GLY A 235 12.79 5.45 21.89
CA GLY A 235 12.08 5.75 23.14
C GLY A 235 10.56 5.97 22.99
N GLY A 236 9.99 5.63 21.84
CA GLY A 236 8.55 5.57 21.60
C GLY A 236 8.03 6.59 20.58
N LEU A 237 7.30 6.08 19.58
CA LEU A 237 6.29 6.78 18.79
C LEU A 237 4.91 6.30 19.21
#